data_AF-A0A6V8KYS3-F1
#
_entry.id   AF-A0A6V8KYS3-F1
#
_cell.length_a   1.000
_cell.length_b   1.000
_cell.length_c   1.000
_cell.angle_alpha   90.00
_cell.angle_beta   90.00
_cell.angle_gamma   90.00
#
_symmetry.space_group_name_H-M   'P 1'
#
loop_
_entity.id
_entity.type
_entity.pdbx_description
1 polymer ?
#
loop_
_entity_poly.entity_id
_entity_poly.type
_entity_poly.pdbx_seq_one_letter_code
_entity_poly.pdbx_strand_id
1 'polypeptide(L)'
;MQLVCPAATLLDQRPLAGWQEKRFALPGKPDHAAAFKVCVQRSGKYLRAYISWKETDVADLALGQKRYDLFTLGTRLERYDGHIAWKNCNLLADMNEGFWDDGTCYTSWVYTTLTGGWTGDGTLSVDIDNDGKGGFVRELTGSPVLY
;
A
#
# COMPACT_ATOMS: atom_id res chain seq x y z
N MET A 1 -8.59 -20.48 4.73
CA MET A 1 -7.94 -19.16 4.84
C MET A 1 -8.91 -18.14 4.31
N GLN A 2 -9.28 -17.12 5.10
CA GLN A 2 -10.21 -16.08 4.66
C GLN A 2 -9.41 -14.82 4.40
N LEU A 3 -9.39 -14.38 3.14
CA LEU A 3 -8.82 -13.10 2.74
C LEU A 3 -9.97 -12.13 2.49
N VAL A 4 -9.90 -10.95 3.09
CA VAL A 4 -10.74 -9.83 2.69
C VAL A 4 -9.83 -8.85 1.95
N CYS A 5 -9.87 -9.03 0.64
CA CYS A 5 -9.34 -8.14 -0.37
C CYS A 5 -10.46 -7.85 -1.35
N PRO A 6 -10.54 -6.65 -1.94
CA PRO A 6 -11.48 -6.40 -3.03
C PRO A 6 -11.24 -7.40 -4.19
N ALA A 7 -12.32 -7.97 -4.69
CA ALA A 7 -12.44 -8.22 -6.11
C ALA A 7 -13.02 -6.94 -6.73
N ALA A 8 -12.50 -6.52 -7.89
CA ALA A 8 -13.13 -5.44 -8.65
C ALA A 8 -14.45 -6.00 -9.21
N THR A 9 -15.55 -5.77 -8.50
CA THR A 9 -16.88 -6.12 -9.00
C THR A 9 -17.72 -4.86 -9.02
N LEU A 10 -18.11 -4.47 -10.23
CA LEU A 10 -19.13 -3.47 -10.51
C LEU A 10 -20.44 -3.95 -9.89
N LEU A 11 -20.86 -3.31 -8.81
CA LEU A 11 -22.22 -2.87 -8.49
C LEU A 11 -22.35 -2.70 -6.97
N ASP A 12 -22.70 -1.47 -6.59
CA ASP A 12 -23.35 -1.06 -5.34
C ASP A 12 -22.50 -0.79 -4.06
N GLN A 13 -22.50 0.51 -3.71
CA GLN A 13 -22.41 1.17 -2.39
C GLN A 13 -21.16 0.97 -1.50
N ARG A 14 -20.41 2.09 -1.36
CA ARG A 14 -19.07 2.31 -0.77
C ARG A 14 -17.95 1.75 -1.67
N PRO A 15 -16.95 2.55 -2.08
CA PRO A 15 -15.89 2.06 -2.95
C PRO A 15 -15.15 0.93 -2.22
N LEU A 16 -15.46 -0.31 -2.58
CA LEU A 16 -14.71 -1.49 -2.17
C LEU A 16 -13.28 -1.25 -2.62
N ALA A 17 -12.36 -1.12 -1.67
CA ALA A 17 -11.05 -0.52 -1.84
C ALA A 17 -10.11 -1.31 -2.75
N GLY A 18 -10.34 -1.22 -4.07
CA GLY A 18 -9.58 -1.80 -5.16
C GLY A 18 -8.13 -1.34 -5.23
N TRP A 19 -7.43 -1.78 -6.26
CA TRP A 19 -6.14 -1.18 -6.62
C TRP A 19 -6.33 0.33 -6.83
N GLN A 20 -5.54 1.14 -6.13
CA GLN A 20 -5.51 2.57 -6.30
C GLN A 20 -4.18 2.97 -6.94
N GLU A 21 -4.25 3.43 -8.19
CA GLU A 21 -3.07 3.93 -8.90
C GLU A 21 -2.71 5.32 -8.39
N LYS A 22 -1.41 5.54 -8.21
CA LYS A 22 -0.80 6.84 -7.93
C LYS A 22 0.24 7.09 -9.03
N ARG A 23 0.20 8.29 -9.60
CA ARG A 23 1.18 8.77 -10.57
C ARG A 23 2.08 9.81 -9.91
N PHE A 24 3.36 9.71 -10.19
CA PHE A 24 4.41 10.56 -9.66
C PHE A 24 5.09 11.26 -10.84
N ALA A 25 4.98 12.58 -10.88
CA ALA A 25 5.65 13.38 -11.88
C ALA A 25 7.14 13.49 -11.51
N LEU A 26 8.03 12.98 -12.37
CA LEU A 26 9.47 12.95 -12.09
C LEU A 26 10.19 14.05 -12.90
N PRO A 27 10.85 15.03 -12.25
CA PRO A 27 11.55 16.09 -12.96
C PRO A 27 12.67 15.56 -13.87
N GLY A 28 12.58 15.87 -15.16
CA GLY A 28 13.60 15.49 -16.16
C GLY A 28 13.66 13.98 -16.46
N LYS A 29 12.66 13.20 -16.03
CA LYS A 29 12.59 11.75 -16.18
C LYS A 29 11.16 11.36 -16.59
N PRO A 30 10.93 10.15 -17.13
CA PRO A 30 9.57 9.65 -17.35
C PRO A 30 8.79 9.55 -16.04
N ASP A 31 7.51 9.88 -16.08
CA ASP A 31 6.62 9.75 -14.92
C ASP A 31 6.50 8.29 -14.50
N HIS A 32 6.35 8.06 -13.19
CA HIS A 32 6.19 6.73 -12.63
C HIS A 32 4.75 6.52 -12.13
N ALA A 33 4.19 5.33 -12.34
CA ALA A 33 2.90 4.96 -11.76
C ALA A 33 3.00 3.65 -10.98
N ALA A 34 2.40 3.63 -9.80
CA ALA A 34 2.27 2.43 -8.98
C ALA A 34 0.85 2.31 -8.43
N ALA A 35 0.35 1.09 -8.37
CA ALA A 35 -0.92 0.78 -7.75
C ALA A 35 -0.71 0.13 -6.38
N PHE A 36 -1.58 0.48 -5.44
CA PHE A 36 -1.55 -0.02 -4.07
C PHE A 36 -2.89 -0.65 -3.69
N LYS A 37 -2.87 -1.63 -2.79
CA LYS A 37 -4.08 -2.32 -2.33
C LYS A 37 -3.92 -2.72 -0.87
N VAL A 38 -4.83 -2.24 -0.02
CA VAL A 38 -4.83 -2.56 1.42
C VAL A 38 -5.80 -3.71 1.69
N CYS A 39 -5.37 -4.70 2.47
CA CYS A 39 -6.16 -5.89 2.79
C CYS A 39 -5.97 -6.35 4.23
N VAL A 40 -6.92 -7.15 4.72
CA VAL A 40 -6.81 -7.91 5.96
C VAL A 40 -6.87 -9.41 5.65
N GLN A 41 -5.98 -10.17 6.27
CA GLN A 41 -5.88 -11.62 6.12
C GLN A 41 -6.17 -12.31 7.45
N ARG A 42 -7.01 -13.35 7.42
CA ARG A 42 -7.25 -14.26 8.55
C ARG A 42 -6.76 -15.68 8.26
N SER A 43 -5.96 -16.20 9.19
CA SER A 43 -5.52 -17.59 9.24
C SER A 43 -5.85 -18.20 10.60
N GLY A 44 -6.96 -18.94 10.70
CA GLY A 44 -7.48 -19.44 11.96
C GLY A 44 -7.78 -18.29 12.94
N LYS A 45 -7.10 -18.31 14.10
CA LYS A 45 -7.21 -17.27 15.14
C LYS A 45 -6.20 -16.13 14.96
N TYR A 46 -5.52 -16.04 13.82
CA TYR A 46 -4.54 -15.00 13.55
C TYR A 46 -5.02 -14.05 12.46
N LEU A 47 -4.78 -12.75 12.67
CA LEU A 47 -5.07 -11.66 11.74
C LEU A 47 -3.84 -10.82 11.45
N ARG A 48 -3.74 -10.28 10.23
CA ARG A 48 -2.78 -9.23 9.89
C ARG A 48 -3.36 -8.35 8.79
N ALA A 49 -2.90 -7.10 8.73
CA ALA A 49 -3.15 -6.24 7.60
C ALA A 49 -1.93 -6.25 6.67
N TYR A 50 -2.14 -5.88 5.40
CA TYR A 50 -1.07 -5.70 4.45
C TYR A 50 -1.41 -4.71 3.35
N ILE A 51 -0.36 -4.09 2.79
CA ILE A 51 -0.44 -3.31 1.55
C ILE A 51 0.31 -4.09 0.48
N SER A 52 -0.36 -4.49 -0.60
CA SER A 52 0.30 -4.93 -1.82
C SER A 52 0.52 -3.75 -2.75
N TRP A 53 1.65 -3.74 -3.45
CA TRP A 53 1.94 -2.77 -4.50
C TRP A 53 2.34 -3.46 -5.80
N LYS A 54 2.24 -2.72 -6.91
CA LYS A 54 2.82 -3.07 -8.20
C LYS A 54 3.06 -1.80 -9.02
N GLU A 55 4.14 -1.73 -9.76
CA GLU A 55 4.29 -0.72 -10.81
C GLU A 55 3.25 -0.95 -11.92
N THR A 56 2.63 0.13 -12.43
CA THR A 56 1.58 0.06 -13.47
C THR A 56 1.93 0.80 -14.76
N ASP A 57 2.97 1.63 -14.73
CA ASP A 57 3.49 2.29 -15.91
C ASP A 57 5.02 2.31 -15.81
N VAL A 58 5.66 1.63 -16.76
CA VAL A 58 7.10 1.39 -16.81
C VAL A 58 7.73 1.96 -18.09
N ALA A 59 7.02 2.82 -18.81
CA ALA A 59 7.54 3.39 -20.06
C ALA A 59 8.86 4.12 -19.79
N ASP A 60 9.94 3.62 -20.40
CA ASP A 60 11.30 4.15 -20.30
C ASP A 60 11.81 4.33 -18.87
N LEU A 61 11.69 3.29 -18.03
CA LEU A 61 12.47 3.23 -16.79
C LEU A 61 13.94 3.45 -17.13
N ALA A 62 14.43 4.67 -16.92
CA ALA A 62 15.83 5.02 -17.04
C ALA A 62 16.59 4.25 -15.95
N LEU A 63 16.90 3.00 -16.25
CA LEU A 63 17.59 2.07 -15.37
C LEU A 63 18.85 2.78 -14.82
N GLY A 64 18.90 2.92 -13.50
CA GLY A 64 20.03 3.56 -12.82
C GLY A 64 19.89 5.05 -12.51
N GLN A 65 18.78 5.71 -12.81
CA GLN A 65 18.52 7.07 -12.31
C GLN A 65 17.70 7.04 -11.01
N LYS A 66 18.23 7.71 -9.97
CA LYS A 66 17.52 7.91 -8.70
C LYS A 66 16.22 8.68 -8.94
N ARG A 67 15.09 8.16 -8.48
CA ARG A 67 13.74 8.74 -8.67
C ARG A 67 13.19 9.38 -7.39
N TYR A 68 13.54 8.80 -6.25
CA TYR A 68 13.01 9.15 -4.94
C TYR A 68 14.14 9.37 -3.93
N ASP A 69 13.90 10.29 -3.00
CA ASP A 69 14.66 10.49 -1.76
C ASP A 69 14.04 9.70 -0.60
N LEU A 70 12.73 9.47 -0.65
CA LEU A 70 11.97 8.69 0.32
C LEU A 70 10.87 7.91 -0.41
N PHE A 71 10.70 6.63 -0.06
CA PHE A 71 9.52 5.86 -0.46
C PHE A 71 9.19 4.83 0.61
N THR A 72 8.14 5.06 1.39
CA THR A 72 7.75 4.16 2.48
C THR A 72 6.25 3.89 2.47
N LEU A 73 5.88 2.65 2.76
CA LEU A 73 4.51 2.24 3.03
C LEU A 73 4.31 1.98 4.51
N GLY A 74 3.28 2.58 5.11
CA GLY A 74 2.85 2.31 6.48
C GLY A 74 1.55 1.52 6.48
N THR A 75 1.57 0.27 6.93
CA THR A 75 0.36 -0.56 7.08
C THR A 75 -0.10 -0.57 8.53
N ARG A 76 -1.42 -0.48 8.77
CA ARG A 76 -2.04 -0.66 10.08
C ARG A 76 -3.12 -1.74 10.04
N LEU A 77 -3.17 -2.58 11.07
CA LEU A 77 -4.33 -3.43 11.39
C LEU A 77 -5.09 -2.74 12.51
N GLU A 78 -6.39 -2.57 12.32
CA GLU A 78 -7.25 -1.85 13.23
C GLU A 78 -8.50 -2.66 13.58
N ARG A 79 -9.12 -2.32 14.71
CA ARG A 79 -10.44 -2.82 15.08
C ARG A 79 -11.29 -1.69 15.62
N TYR A 80 -12.43 -1.42 14.97
CA TYR A 80 -13.30 -0.28 15.28
C TYR A 80 -12.49 1.03 15.41
N ASP A 81 -11.64 1.30 14.43
CA ASP A 81 -10.76 2.46 14.33
C ASP A 81 -9.68 2.56 15.46
N GLY A 82 -9.52 1.51 16.26
CA GLY A 82 -8.43 1.37 17.22
C GLY A 82 -7.23 0.63 16.62
N HIS A 83 -6.03 1.20 16.75
CA HIS A 83 -4.79 0.60 16.24
C HIS A 83 -4.41 -0.66 17.03
N ILE A 84 -4.21 -1.78 16.32
CA ILE A 84 -3.85 -3.07 16.92
C ILE A 84 -2.42 -3.49 16.56
N ALA A 85 -2.02 -3.34 15.30
CA ALA A 85 -0.67 -3.59 14.84
C ALA A 85 -0.30 -2.64 13.69
N TRP A 86 0.98 -2.36 13.51
CA TRP A 86 1.46 -1.52 12.43
C TRP A 86 2.82 -1.96 11.90
N LYS A 87 3.16 -1.55 10.68
CA LYS A 87 4.45 -1.79 10.06
C LYS A 87 4.77 -0.67 9.09
N ASN A 88 6.01 -0.18 9.11
CA ASN A 88 6.57 0.63 8.03
C ASN A 88 7.53 -0.23 7.20
N CYS A 89 7.36 -0.20 5.88
CA CYS A 89 8.25 -0.81 4.91
C CYS A 89 8.93 0.29 4.10
N ASN A 90 10.26 0.30 4.09
CA ASN A 90 11.04 1.20 3.26
C ASN A 90 11.29 0.52 1.91
N LEU A 91 10.72 1.09 0.85
CA LEU A 91 10.81 0.58 -0.52
C LEU A 91 11.73 1.46 -1.38
N LEU A 92 12.51 2.35 -0.77
CA LEU A 92 13.33 3.32 -1.49
C LEU A 92 14.32 2.68 -2.46
N ALA A 93 14.93 1.55 -2.06
CA ALA A 93 15.85 0.82 -2.92
C ALA A 93 15.10 0.24 -4.13
N ASP A 94 14.06 -0.55 -3.86
CA ASP A 94 13.25 -1.23 -4.87
C ASP A 94 12.69 -0.24 -5.91
N MET A 95 12.12 0.87 -5.45
CA MET A 95 11.51 1.92 -6.29
C MET A 95 12.55 2.71 -7.12
N ASN A 96 13.82 2.72 -6.71
CA ASN A 96 14.90 3.39 -7.43
C ASN A 96 15.65 2.44 -8.38
N GLU A 97 15.66 1.14 -8.12
CA GLU A 97 16.31 0.15 -9.00
C GLU A 97 15.54 -0.03 -10.32
N GLY A 98 14.23 0.19 -10.33
CA GLY A 98 13.45 0.26 -11.56
C GLY A 98 13.25 -1.10 -12.24
N PHE A 99 13.20 -2.17 -11.46
CA PHE A 99 12.65 -3.44 -11.92
C PHE A 99 11.14 -3.43 -11.69
N TRP A 100 10.41 -4.23 -12.47
CA TRP A 100 8.98 -4.49 -12.25
C TRP A 100 8.79 -5.01 -10.82
N ASP A 101 8.50 -4.10 -9.89
CA ASP A 101 8.44 -4.43 -8.48
C ASP A 101 6.99 -4.62 -8.06
N ASP A 102 6.69 -5.86 -7.67
CA ASP A 102 5.50 -6.20 -6.92
C ASP A 102 5.91 -6.73 -5.55
N GLY A 103 5.18 -6.32 -4.54
CA GLY A 103 5.52 -6.73 -3.19
C GLY A 103 4.39 -6.50 -2.22
N THR A 104 4.66 -6.84 -0.96
CA THR A 104 3.67 -6.69 0.09
C THR A 104 4.29 -6.31 1.44
N CYS A 105 3.72 -5.29 2.07
CA CYS A 105 4.09 -4.81 3.39
C CYS A 105 3.11 -5.32 4.45
N TYR A 106 3.51 -6.37 5.18
CA TYR A 106 2.68 -7.03 6.19
C TYR A 106 2.88 -6.46 7.60
N THR A 107 1.79 -6.30 8.35
CA THR A 107 1.89 -6.25 9.82
C THR A 107 2.26 -7.62 10.38
N SER A 108 2.71 -7.67 11.63
CA SER A 108 2.81 -8.93 12.37
C SER A 108 1.43 -9.60 12.49
N TRP A 109 1.44 -10.93 12.62
CA TRP A 109 0.23 -11.66 12.98
C TRP A 109 -0.21 -11.32 14.41
N VAL A 110 -1.50 -11.10 14.58
CA VAL A 110 -2.17 -10.84 15.86
C VAL A 110 -3.09 -12.00 16.16
N TYR A 111 -2.88 -12.66 17.30
CA TYR A 111 -3.81 -13.67 17.80
C TYR A 111 -5.08 -13.00 18.32
N THR A 112 -6.25 -13.50 17.94
CA THR A 112 -7.53 -13.03 18.44
C THR A 112 -8.64 -14.07 18.25
N THR A 113 -9.51 -14.15 19.25
CA THR A 113 -10.78 -14.90 19.19
C THR A 113 -11.96 -14.00 18.82
N LEU A 114 -11.74 -12.69 18.71
CA LEU A 114 -12.78 -11.71 18.41
C LEU A 114 -13.13 -11.76 16.92
N THR A 115 -14.42 -11.72 16.65
CA THR A 115 -15.01 -11.56 15.32
C THR A 115 -15.42 -10.10 15.11
N GLY A 116 -15.53 -9.69 13.84
CA GLY A 116 -16.03 -8.38 13.47
C GLY A 116 -15.12 -7.19 13.73
N GLY A 117 -15.34 -6.16 12.89
CA GLY A 117 -14.80 -4.82 13.08
C GLY A 117 -13.34 -4.64 12.66
N TRP A 118 -12.74 -5.61 12.00
CA TRP A 118 -11.33 -5.57 11.61
C TRP A 118 -11.15 -4.86 10.28
N THR A 119 -10.27 -3.86 10.23
CA THR A 119 -9.90 -3.11 9.03
C THR A 119 -8.39 -3.04 8.90
N GLY A 120 -7.93 -2.77 7.69
CA GLY A 120 -6.53 -2.47 7.41
C GLY A 120 -6.44 -1.09 6.78
N ASP A 121 -5.54 -0.26 7.28
CA ASP A 121 -5.29 1.08 6.75
C ASP A 121 -3.87 1.20 6.24
N GLY A 122 -3.63 2.19 5.39
CA GLY A 122 -2.35 2.36 4.72
C GLY A 122 -1.96 3.81 4.53
N THR A 123 -0.67 4.09 4.63
CA THR A 123 -0.07 5.38 4.28
C THR A 123 1.05 5.19 3.27
N LEU A 124 1.22 6.19 2.42
CA LEU A 124 2.32 6.30 1.47
C LEU A 124 3.05 7.61 1.75
N SER A 125 4.32 7.50 2.14
CA SER A 125 5.21 8.67 2.29
C SER A 125 6.25 8.65 1.18
N VAL A 126 6.32 9.74 0.42
CA VAL A 126 7.17 9.85 -0.77
C VAL A 126 7.86 11.21 -0.78
N ASP A 127 9.13 11.22 -1.15
CA ASP A 127 9.88 12.42 -1.50
C ASP A 127 10.53 12.20 -2.88
N ILE A 128 10.26 13.08 -3.82
CA ILE A 128 10.66 12.92 -5.23
C ILE A 128 11.99 13.62 -5.45
N ASP A 129 12.95 12.90 -6.02
CA ASP A 129 14.29 13.41 -6.27
C ASP A 129 14.24 14.65 -7.18
N ASN A 130 14.86 15.74 -6.71
CA ASN A 130 15.01 17.01 -7.43
C ASN A 130 13.71 17.73 -7.82
N ASP A 131 12.59 17.53 -7.10
CA ASP A 131 11.35 18.26 -7.37
C ASP A 131 11.22 19.61 -6.63
N GLY A 132 12.06 19.84 -5.62
CA GLY A 132 12.10 21.06 -4.81
C GLY A 132 10.90 21.26 -3.89
N LYS A 133 10.04 20.25 -3.69
CA LYS A 133 8.80 20.33 -2.89
C LYS A 133 8.91 19.60 -1.55
N GLY A 134 9.88 18.70 -1.42
CA GLY A 134 10.09 17.86 -0.25
C GLY A 134 9.02 16.77 -0.11
N GLY A 135 9.16 15.96 0.94
CA GLY A 135 8.31 14.80 1.16
C GLY A 135 6.84 15.13 1.44
N PHE A 136 5.94 14.27 0.96
CA PHE A 136 4.52 14.28 1.29
C PHE A 136 4.06 12.92 1.82
N VAL A 137 2.98 12.94 2.59
CA VAL A 137 2.29 11.74 3.08
C VAL A 137 0.87 11.72 2.55
N ARG A 138 0.40 10.58 2.05
CA ARG A 138 -1.00 10.35 1.66
C ARG A 138 -1.54 9.11 2.32
N GLU A 139 -2.76 9.22 2.83
CA GLU A 139 -3.56 8.05 3.21
C GLU A 139 -3.94 7.27 1.94
N LEU A 140 -3.90 5.94 2.06
CA LEU A 140 -4.44 5.00 1.09
C LEU A 140 -5.86 4.64 1.52
N THR A 141 -6.72 4.34 0.54
CA THR A 141 -8.03 3.75 0.84
C THR A 141 -7.86 2.44 1.62
N GLY A 142 -8.39 2.39 2.85
CA GLY A 142 -8.35 1.24 3.72
C GLY A 142 -9.20 0.06 3.24
N SER A 143 -9.01 -1.12 3.83
CA SER A 143 -9.72 -2.34 3.45
C SER A 143 -11.21 -2.29 3.84
N PRO A 144 -12.07 -3.10 3.21
CA PRO A 144 -13.37 -3.41 3.76
C PRO A 144 -13.25 -4.00 5.17
N VAL A 145 -14.31 -3.85 5.96
CA VAL A 145 -14.42 -4.48 7.29
C VAL A 145 -14.51 -6.00 7.12
N LEU A 146 -13.65 -6.73 7.81
CA LEU A 146 -13.75 -8.16 8.01
C LEU A 146 -14.69 -8.45 9.20
N TYR A 147 -15.78 -9.16 8.89
CA TYR A 147 -16.79 -9.64 9.85
C TYR A 147 -16.42 -11.00 10.44
#